data_AF-A0A382MP94-F1
#
_entry.id   AF-A0A382MP94-F1
#
_cell.length_a   1.000
_cell.length_b   1.000
_cell.length_c   1.000
_cell.angle_alpha   90.00
_cell.angle_beta   90.00
_cell.angle_gamma   90.00
#
_symmetry.space_group_name_H-M   'P 1'
#
loop_
_entity.id
_entity.type
_entity.pdbx_description
1 polymer ?
#
loop_
_entity_poly.entity_id
_entity_poly.type
_entity_poly.pdbx_seq_one_letter_code
_entity_poly.pdbx_strand_id
1 'polypeptide(L)'
;MDPDSDTFSALSKLDTPTICNALEIVEPTRRTRGFNIRPFVCAHPELGSTLAYARTARIRAQHPPATKVDSIGYYTYIAEGGPTPSIVVIEDIDPTPGYGAFWGEVNTNVHYGLGCQGLITNGSIRDLPDAQPKFQMLAGMVNPSHAWVHAVDWGSPVTVHGM
;
A
#
# COMPACT_ATOMS: atom_id res chain seq x y z
N MET A 1 2.36 7.71 20.80
CA MET A 1 3.36 6.78 21.36
C MET A 1 3.29 5.56 20.47
N ASP A 2 4.39 5.19 19.85
CA ASP A 2 4.43 3.97 19.03
C ASP A 2 4.18 2.75 19.94
N PRO A 3 3.49 1.71 19.45
CA PRO A 3 3.27 0.50 20.23
C PRO A 3 4.61 -0.11 20.64
N ASP A 4 4.68 -0.62 21.88
CA ASP A 4 5.84 -1.41 22.29
C ASP A 4 5.93 -2.73 21.47
N SER A 5 7.08 -3.40 21.57
CA SER A 5 7.37 -4.62 20.81
C SER A 5 6.35 -5.73 21.08
N ASP A 6 5.84 -5.81 22.30
CA ASP A 6 4.93 -6.87 22.74
C ASP A 6 3.54 -6.66 22.12
N THR A 7 3.07 -5.40 22.13
CA THR A 7 1.82 -5.00 21.47
C THR A 7 1.90 -5.23 19.97
N PHE A 8 3.01 -4.84 19.33
CA PHE A 8 3.20 -5.07 17.90
C PHE A 8 3.17 -6.57 17.56
N SER A 9 3.84 -7.41 18.36
CA SER A 9 3.84 -8.87 18.18
C SER A 9 2.47 -9.51 18.44
N ALA A 10 1.68 -8.97 19.38
CA ALA A 10 0.32 -9.46 19.64
C ALA A 10 -0.62 -9.13 18.48
N LEU A 11 -0.59 -7.89 17.99
CA LEU A 11 -1.41 -7.44 16.87
C LEU A 11 -1.10 -8.21 15.58
N SER A 12 0.17 -8.55 15.33
CA SER A 12 0.56 -9.29 14.11
C SER A 12 0.02 -10.72 14.05
N LYS A 13 -0.56 -11.24 15.14
CA LYS A 13 -1.13 -12.59 15.21
C LYS A 13 -2.65 -12.61 14.96
N LEU A 14 -3.28 -11.44 14.82
CA LEU A 14 -4.71 -11.31 14.64
C LEU A 14 -5.05 -11.18 13.15
N ASP A 15 -6.20 -11.73 12.75
CA ASP A 15 -6.75 -11.48 11.41
C ASP A 15 -7.44 -10.11 11.34
N THR A 16 -7.60 -9.59 10.12
CA THR A 16 -8.22 -8.28 9.87
C THR A 16 -9.63 -8.18 10.47
N PRO A 17 -10.54 -9.18 10.33
CA PRO A 17 -11.85 -9.13 10.98
C PRO A 17 -11.79 -9.04 12.51
N THR A 18 -10.86 -9.73 13.16
CA THR A 18 -10.68 -9.66 14.62
C THR A 18 -10.25 -8.26 15.06
N ILE A 19 -9.36 -7.61 14.31
CA ILE A 19 -9.00 -6.20 14.54
C ILE A 19 -10.21 -5.28 14.36
N CYS A 20 -11.01 -5.46 13.29
CA CYS A 20 -12.22 -4.68 13.09
C CYS A 20 -13.23 -4.85 14.24
N ASN A 21 -13.49 -6.09 14.67
CA ASN A 21 -14.38 -6.39 15.79
C ASN A 21 -13.91 -5.71 17.09
N ALA A 22 -12.60 -5.74 17.35
CA ALA A 22 -12.02 -5.06 18.51
C ALA A 22 -12.20 -3.53 18.42
N LEU A 23 -11.95 -2.95 17.25
CA LEU A 23 -12.12 -1.51 17.00
C LEU A 23 -13.56 -1.04 17.22
N GLU A 24 -14.58 -1.85 16.92
CA GLU A 24 -15.98 -1.50 17.22
C GLU A 24 -16.23 -1.28 18.72
N ILE A 25 -15.47 -1.97 19.58
CA ILE A 25 -15.61 -1.89 21.04
C ILE A 25 -14.76 -0.75 21.60
N VAL A 26 -13.48 -0.66 21.18
CA VAL A 26 -12.53 0.28 21.77
C VAL A 26 -12.57 1.68 21.15
N GLU A 27 -13.04 1.81 19.91
CA GLU A 27 -13.20 3.08 19.20
C GLU A 27 -14.50 3.05 18.35
N PRO A 28 -15.69 3.13 18.98
CA PRO A 28 -16.97 2.98 18.29
C PRO A 28 -17.18 3.95 17.12
N THR A 29 -16.47 5.08 17.06
CA THR A 29 -16.54 6.02 15.92
C THR A 29 -15.93 5.47 14.62
N ARG A 30 -15.24 4.32 14.68
CA ARG A 30 -14.71 3.60 13.51
C ARG A 30 -15.65 2.53 12.96
N ARG A 31 -16.82 2.30 13.57
CA ARG A 31 -17.77 1.27 13.12
C ARG A 31 -18.23 1.44 11.66
N THR A 32 -18.15 2.65 11.12
CA THR A 32 -18.57 2.98 9.75
C THR A 32 -17.43 3.42 8.83
N ARG A 33 -16.15 3.32 9.26
CA ARG A 33 -14.99 3.80 8.48
C ARG A 33 -13.67 3.11 8.87
N GLY A 34 -12.67 3.18 7.98
CA GLY A 34 -11.32 2.66 8.26
C GLY A 34 -11.12 1.20 7.87
N PHE A 35 -11.93 0.71 6.93
CA PHE A 35 -11.80 -0.60 6.29
C PHE A 35 -12.20 -0.47 4.81
N ASN A 36 -11.71 -1.37 3.96
CA ASN A 36 -12.05 -1.36 2.54
C ASN A 36 -13.50 -1.83 2.33
N ILE A 37 -14.20 -1.17 1.42
CA ILE A 37 -15.57 -1.51 1.00
C ILE A 37 -15.63 -2.07 -0.44
N ARG A 38 -14.46 -2.18 -1.08
CA ARG A 38 -14.28 -2.84 -2.39
C ARG A 38 -13.25 -3.96 -2.25
N PRO A 39 -13.40 -5.07 -3.00
CA PRO A 39 -12.47 -6.19 -2.90
C PRO A 39 -11.08 -5.80 -3.42
N PHE A 40 -10.06 -6.48 -2.92
CA PHE A 40 -8.71 -6.44 -3.47
C PHE A 40 -8.38 -7.78 -4.15
N VAL A 41 -7.49 -7.72 -5.13
CA VAL A 41 -6.63 -8.83 -5.51
C VAL A 41 -5.49 -8.93 -4.49
N CYS A 42 -5.31 -10.11 -3.91
CA CYS A 42 -4.16 -10.43 -3.05
C CYS A 42 -3.14 -11.21 -3.86
N ALA A 43 -1.93 -10.67 -4.03
CA ALA A 43 -0.89 -11.30 -4.85
C ALA A 43 -0.27 -12.54 -4.20
N HIS A 44 -0.15 -12.51 -2.86
CA HIS A 44 0.52 -13.57 -2.09
C HIS A 44 -0.37 -14.02 -0.92
N PRO A 45 -1.48 -14.76 -1.17
CA PRO A 45 -2.36 -15.24 -0.10
C PRO A 45 -1.64 -16.09 0.97
N GLU A 46 -0.55 -16.75 0.60
CA GLU A 46 0.28 -17.58 1.46
C GLU A 46 1.04 -16.82 2.55
N LEU A 47 1.26 -15.51 2.40
CA LEU A 47 1.98 -14.69 3.39
C LEU A 47 1.10 -14.34 4.62
N GLY A 48 -0.21 -14.51 4.54
CA GLY A 48 -1.13 -14.19 5.63
C GLY A 48 -1.23 -12.69 5.95
N SER A 49 -1.68 -12.38 7.17
CA SER A 49 -1.82 -10.99 7.65
C SER A 49 -0.47 -10.29 7.79
N THR A 50 -0.42 -9.00 7.46
CA THR A 50 0.76 -8.15 7.63
C THR A 50 0.43 -6.95 8.52
N LEU A 51 1.34 -6.63 9.44
CA LEU A 51 1.26 -5.45 10.30
C LEU A 51 2.49 -4.57 10.07
N ALA A 52 2.28 -3.29 9.77
CA ALA A 52 3.34 -2.33 9.49
C ALA A 52 2.85 -0.88 9.63
N TYR A 53 3.78 0.06 9.65
CA TYR A 53 3.47 1.49 9.63
C TYR A 53 3.12 1.96 8.22
N ALA A 54 2.04 2.72 8.07
CA ALA A 54 1.62 3.22 6.76
C ALA A 54 2.56 4.32 6.23
N ARG A 55 2.87 4.23 4.94
CA ARG A 55 3.46 5.32 4.13
C ARG A 55 2.49 5.64 3.01
N THR A 56 1.93 6.84 3.01
CA THR A 56 0.94 7.21 2.00
C THR A 56 1.58 7.88 0.78
N ALA A 57 1.01 7.62 -0.40
CA ALA A 57 1.40 8.27 -1.64
C ALA A 57 0.25 8.31 -2.66
N ARG A 58 0.36 9.18 -3.66
CA ARG A 58 -0.57 9.22 -4.81
C ARG A 58 0.17 8.99 -6.11
N ILE A 59 -0.43 8.24 -7.03
CA ILE A 59 0.10 7.97 -8.36
C ILE A 59 -0.93 8.30 -9.44
N ARG A 60 -0.43 8.46 -10.67
CA ARG A 60 -1.22 8.55 -11.90
C ARG A 60 -0.45 7.94 -13.05
N ALA A 61 -1.16 7.42 -14.05
CA ALA A 61 -0.59 6.73 -15.20
C ALA A 61 -1.24 7.09 -16.55
N GLN A 62 -2.47 7.63 -16.58
CA GLN A 62 -3.21 7.86 -17.82
C GLN A 62 -2.59 8.97 -18.68
N HIS A 63 -1.90 9.92 -18.06
CA HIS A 63 -1.28 11.06 -18.74
C HIS A 63 0.19 11.20 -18.34
N PRO A 64 1.06 11.73 -19.22
CA PRO A 64 2.42 12.06 -18.86
C PRO A 64 2.44 13.08 -17.71
N PRO A 65 3.50 13.08 -16.88
CA PRO A 65 3.62 14.02 -15.78
C PRO A 65 3.69 15.46 -16.31
N ALA A 66 2.92 16.36 -15.71
CA ALA A 66 2.90 17.77 -16.11
C ALA A 66 4.16 18.54 -15.66
N THR A 67 4.84 18.02 -14.64
CA THR A 67 6.08 18.56 -14.07
C THR A 67 7.12 17.46 -13.93
N LYS A 68 8.37 17.82 -13.65
CA LYS A 68 9.41 16.83 -13.35
C LYS A 68 9.00 15.97 -12.16
N VAL A 69 9.07 14.64 -12.33
CA VAL A 69 8.84 13.67 -11.26
C VAL A 69 10.07 13.62 -10.35
N ASP A 70 9.85 13.73 -9.05
CA ASP A 70 10.90 13.56 -8.04
C ASP A 70 10.92 12.12 -7.50
N SER A 71 11.43 11.21 -8.33
CA SER A 71 11.51 9.79 -7.96
C SER A 71 12.46 9.56 -6.77
N ILE A 72 13.52 10.37 -6.64
CA ILE A 72 14.48 10.23 -5.54
C ILE A 72 13.79 10.62 -4.22
N GLY A 73 13.09 11.75 -4.18
CA GLY A 73 12.34 12.17 -3.00
C GLY A 73 11.30 11.14 -2.57
N TYR A 74 10.60 10.52 -3.52
CA TYR A 74 9.67 9.42 -3.23
C TYR A 74 10.38 8.24 -2.54
N TYR A 75 11.48 7.73 -3.10
CA TYR A 75 12.20 6.60 -2.48
C TYR A 75 12.86 6.96 -1.15
N THR A 76 13.37 8.19 -0.99
CA THR A 76 13.86 8.70 0.30
C THR A 76 12.73 8.70 1.34
N TYR A 77 11.53 9.13 0.97
CA TYR A 77 10.37 9.07 1.88
C TYR A 77 9.99 7.62 2.26
N ILE A 78 10.03 6.68 1.32
CA ILE A 78 9.80 5.27 1.63
C ILE A 78 10.81 4.76 2.66
N ALA A 79 12.09 5.09 2.48
CA ALA A 79 13.18 4.63 3.34
C ALA A 79 13.20 5.31 4.72
N GLU A 80 12.97 6.62 4.78
CA GLU A 80 13.31 7.47 5.93
C GLU A 80 12.08 8.18 6.54
N GLY A 81 10.89 8.06 5.94
CA GLY A 81 9.69 8.79 6.33
C GLY A 81 9.01 8.38 7.65
N GLY A 82 9.66 7.58 8.50
CA GLY A 82 9.13 7.15 9.80
C GLY A 82 9.59 5.75 10.25
N PRO A 83 8.87 5.11 11.20
CA PRO A 83 9.23 3.79 11.71
C PRO A 83 9.08 2.65 10.70
N THR A 84 9.88 1.58 10.88
CA THR A 84 9.88 0.36 10.06
C THR A 84 9.53 -0.87 10.92
N PRO A 85 8.94 -1.95 10.36
CA PRO A 85 8.62 -2.13 8.94
C PRO A 85 7.46 -1.24 8.47
N SER A 86 7.49 -0.83 7.21
CA SER A 86 6.41 -0.04 6.61
C SER A 86 5.60 -0.83 5.57
N ILE A 87 4.38 -0.37 5.29
CA ILE A 87 3.62 -0.72 4.09
C ILE A 87 3.26 0.58 3.40
N VAL A 88 3.37 0.60 2.08
CA VAL A 88 2.92 1.74 1.29
C VAL A 88 1.42 1.61 1.00
N VAL A 89 0.66 2.65 1.30
CA VAL A 89 -0.76 2.78 0.97
C VAL A 89 -0.84 3.85 -0.11
N ILE A 90 -1.05 3.44 -1.36
CA ILE A 90 -0.90 4.32 -2.52
C ILE A 90 -2.20 4.40 -3.30
N GLU A 91 -2.69 5.61 -3.48
CA GLU A 91 -3.91 5.87 -4.25
C GLU A 91 -3.55 6.20 -5.69
N ASP A 92 -4.11 5.45 -6.63
CA ASP A 92 -4.20 5.83 -8.02
C ASP A 92 -5.38 6.80 -8.19
N ILE A 93 -5.05 8.07 -8.49
CA ILE A 93 -6.01 9.16 -8.62
C ILE A 93 -6.46 9.40 -10.06
N ASP A 94 -6.14 8.49 -10.99
CA ASP A 94 -6.74 8.57 -12.32
C ASP A 94 -8.26 8.32 -12.28
N PRO A 95 -9.04 8.89 -13.22
CA PRO A 95 -10.48 8.64 -13.32
C PRO A 95 -10.84 7.15 -13.44
N THR A 96 -9.92 6.36 -14.00
CA THR A 96 -10.00 4.90 -14.06
C THR A 96 -8.75 4.33 -13.36
N PRO A 97 -8.79 4.15 -12.03
CA PRO A 97 -7.68 3.59 -11.28
C PRO A 97 -7.23 2.23 -11.84
N GLY A 98 -5.92 2.01 -11.89
CA GLY A 98 -5.31 0.81 -12.43
C GLY A 98 -5.00 0.86 -13.92
N TYR A 99 -5.12 2.03 -14.57
CA TYR A 99 -4.79 2.23 -16.00
C TYR A 99 -3.34 1.84 -16.32
N GLY A 100 -2.41 2.16 -15.42
CA GLY A 100 -1.02 1.73 -15.49
C GLY A 100 -0.47 1.35 -14.11
N ALA A 101 0.18 0.19 -14.04
CA ALA A 101 0.72 -0.38 -12.82
C ALA A 101 2.04 0.29 -12.44
N PHE A 102 2.06 0.92 -11.26
CA PHE A 102 3.30 1.34 -10.60
C PHE A 102 4.06 0.13 -10.04
N TRP A 103 3.39 -1.00 -9.88
CA TRP A 103 3.86 -2.15 -9.12
C TRP A 103 4.14 -3.35 -10.01
N GLY A 104 5.40 -3.81 -9.98
CA GLY A 104 5.90 -5.01 -10.65
C GLY A 104 7.25 -5.42 -10.05
N GLU A 105 8.03 -6.22 -10.77
CA GLU A 105 9.35 -6.72 -10.34
C GLU A 105 10.21 -5.63 -9.67
N VAL A 106 10.45 -4.53 -10.39
CA VAL A 106 11.38 -3.48 -9.94
C VAL A 106 10.89 -2.81 -8.67
N ASN A 107 9.65 -2.30 -8.66
CA ASN A 107 9.16 -1.54 -7.51
C ASN A 107 8.98 -2.42 -6.26
N THR A 108 8.56 -3.68 -6.40
CA THR A 108 8.45 -4.57 -5.24
C THR A 108 9.82 -4.87 -4.61
N ASN A 109 10.85 -5.12 -5.42
CA ASN A 109 12.21 -5.36 -4.92
C ASN A 109 12.84 -4.09 -4.32
N VAL A 110 12.69 -2.93 -4.96
CA VAL A 110 13.21 -1.65 -4.45
C VAL A 110 12.58 -1.33 -3.10
N HIS A 111 11.25 -1.38 -2.99
CA HIS A 111 10.56 -1.06 -1.73
C HIS A 111 10.92 -2.05 -0.62
N TYR A 112 11.02 -3.34 -0.94
CA TYR A 112 11.47 -4.35 0.03
C TYR A 112 12.88 -4.07 0.56
N GLY A 113 13.81 -3.70 -0.33
CA GLY A 113 15.17 -3.30 0.06
C GLY A 113 15.23 -2.05 0.95
N LEU A 114 14.20 -1.20 0.89
CA LEU A 114 14.08 0.02 1.72
C LEU A 114 13.30 -0.20 3.03
N GLY A 115 12.99 -1.45 3.40
CA GLY A 115 12.28 -1.76 4.64
C GLY A 115 10.75 -1.68 4.55
N CYS A 116 10.20 -1.55 3.35
CA CYS A 116 8.76 -1.61 3.09
C CYS A 116 8.35 -3.04 2.72
N GLN A 117 7.43 -3.63 3.49
CA GLN A 117 7.07 -5.05 3.39
C GLN A 117 5.87 -5.33 2.50
N GLY A 118 5.18 -4.29 2.00
CA GLY A 118 4.04 -4.50 1.14
C GLY A 118 3.37 -3.22 0.67
N LEU A 119 2.26 -3.42 -0.03
CA LEU A 119 1.46 -2.45 -0.75
C LEU A 119 -0.03 -2.65 -0.49
N ILE A 120 -0.75 -1.53 -0.35
CA ILE A 120 -2.21 -1.46 -0.49
C ILE A 120 -2.55 -0.38 -1.52
N THR A 121 -3.28 -0.70 -2.59
CA THR A 121 -3.65 0.27 -3.65
C THR A 121 -5.00 -0.01 -4.28
N ASN A 122 -5.70 1.04 -4.72
CA ASN A 122 -6.85 0.93 -5.63
C ASN A 122 -6.42 0.84 -7.11
N GLY A 123 -5.12 1.01 -7.39
CA GLY A 123 -4.53 0.85 -8.71
C GLY A 123 -4.25 -0.61 -9.06
N SER A 124 -3.31 -0.82 -9.99
CA SER A 124 -3.00 -2.15 -10.54
C SER A 124 -1.58 -2.63 -10.22
N ILE A 125 -1.44 -3.96 -10.24
CA ILE A 125 -0.18 -4.70 -10.08
C ILE A 125 0.09 -5.55 -11.34
N ARG A 126 1.37 -5.88 -11.58
CA ARG A 126 1.82 -6.71 -12.72
C ARG A 126 3.05 -7.55 -12.37
N ASP A 127 3.49 -8.36 -13.34
CA ASP A 127 4.71 -9.18 -13.26
C ASP A 127 4.79 -10.03 -11.98
N LEU A 128 3.65 -10.60 -11.56
CA LEU A 128 3.52 -11.32 -10.28
C LEU A 128 4.53 -12.46 -10.06
N PRO A 129 4.92 -13.26 -11.09
CA PRO A 129 5.95 -14.29 -10.92
C PRO A 129 7.34 -13.73 -10.59
N ASP A 130 7.65 -12.50 -11.01
CA ASP A 130 8.96 -11.85 -10.84
C ASP A 130 8.95 -10.85 -9.67
N ALA A 131 7.78 -10.58 -9.09
CA ALA A 131 7.63 -9.74 -7.91
C ALA A 131 8.38 -10.33 -6.71
N GLN A 132 8.81 -9.45 -5.78
CA GLN A 132 9.50 -9.87 -4.57
C GLN A 132 8.61 -10.82 -3.72
N PRO A 133 8.97 -12.10 -3.53
CA PRO A 133 8.08 -13.12 -2.93
C PRO A 133 7.67 -12.86 -1.48
N LYS A 134 8.34 -11.94 -0.76
CA LYS A 134 8.00 -11.55 0.61
C LYS A 134 7.26 -10.21 0.70
N PHE A 135 6.90 -9.61 -0.44
CA PHE A 135 6.26 -8.30 -0.50
C PHE A 135 4.76 -8.48 -0.74
N GLN A 136 3.94 -8.31 0.31
CA GLN A 136 2.49 -8.48 0.19
C GLN A 136 1.88 -7.36 -0.66
N MET A 137 0.96 -7.69 -1.57
CA MET A 137 0.27 -6.70 -2.40
C MET A 137 -1.24 -6.93 -2.36
N LEU A 138 -1.97 -5.91 -1.90
CA LEU A 138 -3.41 -5.78 -2.03
C LEU A 138 -3.69 -4.69 -3.06
N ALA A 139 -4.25 -5.06 -4.21
CA ALA A 139 -4.45 -4.14 -5.34
C ALA A 139 -5.88 -4.19 -5.87
N GLY A 140 -6.33 -3.15 -6.58
CA GLY A 140 -7.65 -3.12 -7.18
C GLY A 140 -7.80 -4.13 -8.34
N MET A 141 -6.72 -4.38 -9.07
CA MET A 141 -6.70 -5.33 -10.20
C MET A 141 -5.30 -5.72 -10.63
N VAL A 142 -5.21 -6.72 -11.52
CA VAL A 142 -4.00 -7.02 -12.30
C VAL A 142 -4.12 -6.34 -13.67
N ASN A 143 -3.08 -5.63 -14.12
CA ASN A 143 -3.06 -4.96 -15.43
C ASN A 143 -1.67 -5.07 -16.07
N PRO A 144 -1.54 -5.34 -17.38
CA PRO A 144 -0.24 -5.58 -18.01
C PRO A 144 0.63 -4.34 -18.28
N SER A 145 0.11 -3.11 -18.24
CA SER A 145 0.87 -1.92 -18.68
C SER A 145 1.26 -1.04 -17.50
N HIS A 146 2.34 -0.26 -17.66
CA HIS A 146 2.73 0.82 -16.75
C HIS A 146 2.31 2.20 -17.29
N ALA A 147 1.95 2.32 -18.57
CA ALA A 147 1.61 3.59 -19.21
C ALA A 147 2.60 4.71 -18.83
N TRP A 148 2.12 5.85 -18.34
CA TRP A 148 2.93 6.97 -17.86
C TRP A 148 3.07 7.00 -16.33
N VAL A 149 2.98 5.86 -15.66
CA VAL A 149 2.85 5.82 -14.20
C VAL A 149 3.98 6.56 -13.48
N HIS A 150 3.60 7.44 -12.56
CA HIS A 150 4.53 8.21 -11.72
C HIS A 150 3.89 8.52 -10.36
N ALA A 151 4.74 8.70 -9.35
CA ALA A 151 4.34 9.29 -8.08
C ALA A 151 4.05 10.78 -8.27
N VAL A 152 2.93 11.25 -7.71
CA VAL A 152 2.50 12.65 -7.72
C VAL A 152 2.97 13.36 -6.45
N ASP A 153 2.68 12.76 -5.29
CA ASP A 153 3.10 13.24 -3.98
C ASP A 153 2.97 12.13 -2.92
N TRP A 154 3.44 12.42 -1.70
CA TRP A 154 3.51 11.48 -0.59
C TRP A 154 3.36 12.16 0.77
N GLY A 155 3.09 11.36 1.80
CA GLY A 155 2.92 11.84 3.18
C GLY A 155 1.60 12.55 3.46
N SER A 156 0.69 12.61 2.48
CA SER A 156 -0.65 13.17 2.62
C SER A 156 -1.71 12.07 2.77
N PRO A 157 -2.90 12.35 3.33
CA PRO A 157 -4.00 11.40 3.35
C PRO A 157 -4.37 10.92 1.94
N VAL A 158 -4.78 9.66 1.84
CA VAL A 158 -5.16 8.97 0.61
C VAL A 158 -6.48 8.23 0.81
N THR A 159 -7.16 7.89 -0.27
CA THR A 159 -8.36 7.02 -0.24
C THR A 159 -8.17 5.79 -1.11
N VAL A 160 -8.13 4.62 -0.48
CA VAL A 160 -7.98 3.33 -1.16
C VAL A 160 -9.19 2.46 -0.84
N HIS A 161 -10.03 2.24 -1.85
CA HIS A 161 -11.21 1.37 -1.73
C HIS A 161 -12.12 1.69 -0.53
N GLY A 162 -12.24 2.97 -0.16
CA GLY A 162 -13.10 3.46 0.91
C GLY A 162 -12.43 3.59 2.29
N MET A 163 -11.14 3.27 2.37
CA MET A 163 -10.28 3.49 3.54
C MET A 163 -9.34 4.67 3.30
#